data_AF-A0A955Z6W1-F1
#
_entry.id   AF-A0A955Z6W1-F1
#
_cell.length_a   1.000
_cell.length_b   1.000
_cell.length_c   1.000
_cell.angle_alpha   90.00
_cell.angle_beta   90.00
_cell.angle_gamma   90.00
#
_symmetry.space_group_name_H-M   'P 1'
#
loop_
_entity.id
_entity.type
_entity.pdbx_description
1 polymer ?
#
loop_
_entity_poly.entity_id
_entity_poly.type
_entity_poly.pdbx_seq_one_letter_code
_entity_poly.pdbx_strand_id
1 'polypeptide(L)'
;MKLRALALAPLFVAALSAACAAPADEPVEADEGEYTSATSRLLEMSFRGELVTSRFANAEQAVRDQMLFTIGQLNGDVGVGRLDKLTLRDVTSAPAADGLQKVTYRATLPVSLSKDKRTGRWYTLHLPRRVDSAGQEAFFRKYERTCTDPWAHDNDAGIYWYYYRPAQPRCELDAADVLDVRASVKVSAENTTDKYPEYDRIWDDGVLDVVAIYGKVEDGATTHADRGIWSHAHFVNTMKRELPNVKTTPEVLPAMPGIETPDVTLESTLPDGRKIRLTSLLVDNVRQGGAAFERRYTELSGNADLIVYNGHAGLGSNVRALARMGQFKRGKYQIIYMNGCDTFAYVDGYLAESRGRLNPDDPTGTKYMEIITNSMPPNWDSLPNNTMVLVRSLAKLDAPEKYQDILGKFDQSGFQAVTGEEDNTFRP
;
A
#
# COMPACT_ATOMS: atom_id res chain seq x y z
N MET A 1 34.32 -63.62 35.67
CA MET A 1 33.73 -63.22 34.37
C MET A 1 32.37 -62.58 34.59
N LYS A 2 32.26 -61.27 34.38
CA LYS A 2 31.11 -60.51 33.85
C LYS A 2 31.37 -59.02 34.10
N LEU A 3 31.84 -58.34 33.05
CA LEU A 3 31.85 -56.88 32.98
C LEU A 3 30.40 -56.38 32.94
N ARG A 4 30.09 -55.33 33.71
CA ARG A 4 28.91 -54.48 33.48
C ARG A 4 29.42 -53.10 33.06
N ALA A 5 29.04 -52.71 31.85
CA ALA A 5 29.29 -51.41 31.27
C ALA A 5 28.45 -50.35 31.98
N LEU A 6 29.09 -49.26 32.39
CA LEU A 6 28.44 -48.01 32.82
C LEU A 6 28.29 -47.14 31.58
N ALA A 7 27.05 -46.85 31.17
CA ALA A 7 26.76 -45.87 30.13
C ALA A 7 26.62 -44.48 30.77
N LEU A 8 27.46 -43.54 30.34
CA LEU A 8 27.28 -42.10 30.57
C LEU A 8 26.12 -41.59 29.70
N ALA A 9 25.18 -40.87 30.31
CA ALA A 9 24.24 -40.00 29.62
C ALA A 9 24.60 -38.54 29.95
N PRO A 10 24.72 -37.63 28.96
CA PRO A 10 24.86 -36.21 29.23
C PRO A 10 23.48 -35.57 29.46
N LEU A 11 23.30 -34.91 30.60
CA LEU A 11 22.20 -33.98 30.84
C LEU A 11 22.40 -32.73 29.96
N PHE A 12 21.53 -32.52 28.97
CA PHE A 12 21.32 -31.22 28.34
C PHE A 12 20.33 -30.42 29.21
N VAL A 13 20.83 -29.37 29.86
CA VAL A 13 20.00 -28.35 30.52
C VAL A 13 19.61 -27.32 29.46
N ALA A 14 18.36 -27.36 29.02
CA ALA A 14 17.78 -26.31 28.19
C ALA A 14 17.32 -25.16 29.09
N ALA A 15 18.03 -24.04 29.05
CA ALA A 15 17.60 -22.79 29.69
C ALA A 15 16.52 -22.13 28.82
N LEU A 16 15.28 -22.16 29.29
CA LEU A 16 14.17 -21.36 28.76
C LEU A 16 14.33 -19.91 29.27
N SER A 17 14.91 -19.04 28.45
CA SER A 17 14.78 -17.59 28.65
C SER A 17 13.43 -17.14 28.09
N ALA A 18 12.49 -16.88 29.00
CA ALA A 18 11.25 -16.17 28.72
C ALA A 18 11.60 -14.73 28.32
N ALA A 19 11.58 -14.45 27.02
CA ALA A 19 11.60 -13.10 26.50
C ALA A 19 10.20 -12.50 26.69
N CYS A 20 10.03 -11.67 27.72
CA CYS A 20 8.87 -10.81 27.85
C CYS A 20 8.88 -9.81 26.68
N ALA A 21 8.00 -10.02 25.70
CA ALA A 21 7.69 -9.01 24.71
C ALA A 21 7.04 -7.82 25.44
N ALA A 22 7.68 -6.65 25.39
CA ALA A 22 7.06 -5.41 25.82
C ALA A 22 5.81 -5.14 24.96
N PRO A 23 4.75 -4.54 25.51
CA PRO A 23 3.62 -4.10 24.72
C PRO A 23 4.12 -3.08 23.69
N ALA A 24 3.84 -3.32 22.41
CA ALA A 24 4.00 -2.32 21.39
C ALA A 24 2.98 -1.20 21.69
N ASP A 25 3.47 0.01 21.94
CA ASP A 25 2.60 1.19 22.01
C ASP A 25 1.76 1.26 20.74
N GLU A 26 0.46 1.52 20.89
CA GLU A 26 -0.41 1.70 19.74
C GLU A 26 0.06 2.92 18.94
N PRO A 27 0.17 2.81 17.61
CA PRO A 27 0.65 3.91 16.77
C PRO A 27 -0.27 5.12 16.94
N VAL A 28 0.33 6.30 17.16
CA VAL A 28 -0.40 7.57 17.11
C VAL A 28 -0.96 7.73 15.70
N GLU A 29 -2.27 7.95 15.57
CA GLU A 29 -2.90 8.22 14.29
C GLU A 29 -2.27 9.48 13.66
N ALA A 30 -1.49 9.31 12.59
CA ALA A 30 -0.99 10.42 11.79
C ALA A 30 -2.18 11.12 11.12
N ASP A 31 -2.28 12.45 11.21
CA ASP A 31 -3.35 13.22 10.58
C ASP A 31 -2.96 13.59 9.14
N GLU A 32 -3.06 12.61 8.22
CA GLU A 32 -2.95 12.84 6.76
C GLU A 32 -4.28 13.37 6.24
N GLY A 33 -4.60 14.61 6.60
CA GLY A 33 -5.93 15.18 6.46
C GLY A 33 -6.28 15.69 5.06
N GLU A 34 -5.35 15.77 4.11
CA GLU A 34 -5.66 16.15 2.73
C GLU A 34 -5.57 14.99 1.74
N TYR A 35 -6.42 15.05 0.71
CA TYR A 35 -6.58 14.06 -0.34
C TYR A 35 -6.74 14.73 -1.71
N THR A 36 -5.76 14.58 -2.59
CA THR A 36 -5.85 14.98 -4.00
C THR A 36 -5.93 13.78 -4.91
N SER A 37 -6.90 13.79 -5.84
CA SER A 37 -6.96 12.82 -6.93
C SER A 37 -7.53 13.44 -8.21
N ALA A 38 -7.05 12.97 -9.36
CA ALA A 38 -7.60 13.30 -10.66
C ALA A 38 -8.92 12.55 -10.92
N THR A 39 -9.00 11.27 -10.54
CA THR A 39 -10.09 10.36 -10.93
C THR A 39 -10.96 9.85 -9.81
N SER A 40 -10.56 10.03 -8.56
CA SER A 40 -11.32 9.61 -7.38
C SER A 40 -11.69 10.78 -6.47
N ARG A 41 -12.70 10.55 -5.64
CA ARG A 41 -13.05 11.43 -4.53
C ARG A 41 -13.06 10.62 -3.24
N LEU A 42 -12.61 11.26 -2.16
CA LEU A 42 -12.71 10.69 -0.83
C LEU A 42 -14.12 10.91 -0.27
N LEU A 43 -14.72 9.84 0.20
CA LEU A 43 -16.02 9.80 0.84
C LEU A 43 -15.88 9.35 2.28
N GLU A 44 -16.77 9.81 3.14
CA GLU A 44 -16.94 9.29 4.49
C GLU A 44 -18.21 8.42 4.52
N MET A 45 -18.04 7.15 4.90
CA MET A 45 -19.14 6.20 5.10
C MET A 45 -19.31 5.92 6.59
N SER A 46 -20.40 6.42 7.19
CA SER A 46 -20.71 6.18 8.61
C SER A 46 -21.88 5.21 8.78
N PHE A 47 -21.74 4.27 9.70
CA PHE A 47 -22.77 3.25 9.94
C PHE A 47 -22.72 2.62 11.34
N ARG A 48 -23.75 1.84 11.65
CA ARG A 48 -23.78 0.90 12.78
C ARG A 48 -23.72 -0.50 12.23
N GLY A 49 -22.91 -1.35 12.85
CA GLY A 49 -22.75 -2.74 12.45
C GLY A 49 -22.81 -3.69 13.63
N GLU A 50 -22.87 -4.97 13.29
CA GLU A 50 -22.77 -6.07 14.24
C GLU A 50 -22.06 -7.26 13.60
N LEU A 51 -21.46 -8.10 14.44
CA LEU A 51 -20.88 -9.36 14.02
C LEU A 51 -20.91 -10.37 15.16
N VAL A 52 -20.61 -11.62 14.84
CA VAL A 52 -20.42 -12.73 15.76
C VAL A 52 -19.00 -13.26 15.58
N THR A 53 -18.32 -13.50 16.69
CA THR A 53 -16.96 -14.07 16.72
C THR A 53 -16.79 -14.95 17.95
N SER A 54 -15.65 -15.62 18.10
CA SER A 54 -15.32 -16.45 19.27
C SER A 54 -15.38 -15.63 20.56
N ARG A 55 -15.92 -16.19 21.66
CA ARG A 55 -16.20 -15.49 22.93
C ARG A 55 -15.04 -14.70 23.55
N PHE A 56 -13.79 -15.06 23.24
CA PHE A 56 -12.58 -14.42 23.78
C PHE A 56 -11.74 -13.69 22.72
N ALA A 57 -12.27 -13.54 21.50
CA ALA A 57 -11.62 -12.73 20.47
C ALA A 57 -11.60 -11.25 20.87
N ASN A 58 -10.57 -10.53 20.43
CA ASN A 58 -10.54 -9.07 20.52
C ASN A 58 -11.66 -8.50 19.64
N ALA A 59 -12.56 -7.73 20.25
CA ALA A 59 -13.77 -7.22 19.58
C ALA A 59 -13.43 -6.25 18.44
N GLU A 60 -12.48 -5.34 18.66
CA GLU A 60 -12.06 -4.36 17.64
C GLU A 60 -11.37 -5.05 16.46
N GLN A 61 -10.49 -6.00 16.73
CA GLN A 61 -9.84 -6.78 15.67
C GLN A 61 -10.89 -7.55 14.85
N ALA A 62 -11.88 -8.17 15.50
CA ALA A 62 -12.96 -8.85 14.78
C ALA A 62 -13.76 -7.88 13.88
N VAL A 63 -13.97 -6.64 14.31
CA VAL A 63 -14.60 -5.61 13.46
C VAL A 63 -13.69 -5.25 12.29
N ARG A 64 -12.39 -5.07 12.51
CA ARG A 64 -11.41 -4.81 11.43
C ARG A 64 -11.36 -5.96 10.43
N ASP A 65 -11.41 -7.22 10.89
CA ASP A 65 -11.48 -8.40 10.04
C ASP A 65 -12.76 -8.42 9.20
N GLN A 66 -13.91 -8.02 9.77
CA GLN A 66 -15.14 -7.84 9.01
C GLN A 66 -14.99 -6.76 7.94
N MET A 67 -14.31 -5.66 8.25
CA MET A 67 -14.10 -4.54 7.32
C MET A 67 -13.21 -4.89 6.13
N LEU A 68 -12.40 -5.96 6.19
CA LEU A 68 -11.65 -6.44 5.03
C LEU A 68 -12.58 -6.73 3.83
N PHE A 69 -13.80 -7.23 4.08
CA PHE A 69 -14.78 -7.49 3.01
C PHE A 69 -15.25 -6.23 2.28
N THR A 70 -15.04 -5.04 2.86
CA THR A 70 -15.30 -3.79 2.16
C THR A 70 -14.33 -3.57 1.01
N ILE A 71 -13.10 -4.10 1.08
CA ILE A 71 -12.10 -3.97 0.01
C ILE A 71 -12.64 -4.62 -1.26
N GLY A 72 -13.03 -5.90 -1.20
CA GLY A 72 -13.56 -6.59 -2.36
C GLY A 72 -14.88 -6.01 -2.84
N GLN A 73 -15.80 -5.70 -1.92
CA GLN A 73 -17.09 -5.15 -2.31
C GLN A 73 -16.95 -3.79 -3.01
N LEU A 74 -16.14 -2.87 -2.45
CA LEU A 74 -15.93 -1.55 -3.03
C LEU A 74 -15.13 -1.63 -4.34
N ASN A 75 -14.20 -2.59 -4.47
CA ASN A 75 -13.49 -2.84 -5.72
C ASN A 75 -14.45 -3.14 -6.87
N GLY A 76 -15.50 -3.94 -6.61
CA GLY A 76 -16.58 -4.20 -7.56
C GLY A 76 -17.32 -2.93 -8.03
N ASP A 77 -17.22 -1.85 -7.25
CA ASP A 77 -17.81 -0.54 -7.48
C ASP A 77 -16.78 0.55 -7.83
N VAL A 78 -15.55 0.15 -8.15
CA VAL A 78 -14.45 1.05 -8.56
C VAL A 78 -14.03 2.01 -7.44
N GLY A 79 -13.81 1.46 -6.26
CA GLY A 79 -13.23 2.16 -5.12
C GLY A 79 -12.68 1.22 -4.06
N VAL A 80 -12.14 1.80 -2.99
CA VAL A 80 -11.60 1.03 -1.86
C VAL A 80 -11.68 1.82 -0.57
N GLY A 81 -11.84 1.11 0.55
CA GLY A 81 -11.83 1.70 1.90
C GLY A 81 -10.41 1.87 2.44
N ARG A 82 -10.19 2.96 3.19
CA ARG A 82 -8.94 3.25 3.92
C ARG A 82 -9.03 2.66 5.33
N LEU A 83 -8.57 1.42 5.49
CA LEU A 83 -8.80 0.64 6.71
C LEU A 83 -7.93 1.07 7.91
N ASP A 84 -6.76 1.66 7.66
CA ASP A 84 -5.93 2.23 8.72
C ASP A 84 -6.60 3.45 9.39
N LYS A 85 -7.39 4.21 8.63
CA LYS A 85 -8.20 5.35 9.11
C LYS A 85 -9.62 4.99 9.54
N LEU A 86 -9.94 3.69 9.64
CA LEU A 86 -11.24 3.25 10.16
C LEU A 86 -11.38 3.68 11.62
N THR A 87 -12.30 4.60 11.90
CA THR A 87 -12.65 4.95 13.28
C THR A 87 -13.76 4.04 13.79
N LEU A 88 -13.52 3.41 14.93
CA LEU A 88 -14.52 2.62 15.65
C LEU A 88 -14.96 3.32 16.93
N ARG A 89 -16.26 3.26 17.23
CA ARG A 89 -16.86 3.79 18.47
C ARG A 89 -17.91 2.83 19.00
N ASP A 90 -18.21 2.95 20.29
CA ASP A 90 -19.24 2.16 20.97
C ASP A 90 -19.08 0.63 20.75
N VAL A 91 -17.83 0.15 20.67
CA VAL A 91 -17.55 -1.28 20.47
C VAL A 91 -17.91 -2.03 21.76
N THR A 92 -18.91 -2.89 21.66
CA THR A 92 -19.43 -3.63 22.82
C THR A 92 -19.61 -5.09 22.49
N SER A 93 -19.29 -5.95 23.45
CA SER A 93 -19.45 -7.41 23.35
C SER A 93 -20.50 -7.93 24.29
N ALA A 94 -21.30 -8.89 23.84
CA ALA A 94 -22.23 -9.65 24.66
C ALA A 94 -22.10 -11.16 24.36
N PRO A 95 -22.22 -12.06 25.36
CA PRO A 95 -22.23 -13.49 25.11
C PRO A 95 -23.31 -13.90 24.11
N ALA A 96 -22.99 -14.84 23.23
CA ALA A 96 -23.91 -15.50 22.31
C ALA A 96 -23.88 -17.02 22.55
N ALA A 97 -24.72 -17.77 21.84
CA ALA A 97 -24.75 -19.22 21.92
C ALA A 97 -23.41 -19.85 21.46
N ASP A 98 -23.20 -21.13 21.79
CA ASP A 98 -22.13 -21.97 21.24
C ASP A 98 -20.70 -21.45 21.41
N GLY A 99 -20.44 -20.76 22.53
CA GLY A 99 -19.10 -20.23 22.82
C GLY A 99 -18.73 -19.02 21.96
N LEU A 100 -19.73 -18.35 21.38
CA LEU A 100 -19.56 -17.14 20.60
C LEU A 100 -19.86 -15.88 21.45
N GLN A 101 -19.48 -14.73 20.91
CA GLN A 101 -19.92 -13.42 21.37
C GLN A 101 -20.45 -12.62 20.19
N LYS A 102 -21.46 -11.79 20.45
CA LYS A 102 -21.94 -10.77 19.54
C LYS A 102 -21.22 -9.46 19.84
N VAL A 103 -20.68 -8.83 18.81
CA VAL A 103 -20.06 -7.51 18.88
C VAL A 103 -20.96 -6.51 18.14
N THR A 104 -21.20 -5.34 18.72
CA THR A 104 -21.87 -4.22 18.05
C THR A 104 -20.97 -2.99 18.07
N TYR A 105 -21.07 -2.15 17.05
CA TYR A 105 -20.15 -1.02 16.88
C TYR A 105 -20.75 0.09 16.01
N ARG A 106 -20.12 1.26 16.07
CA ARG A 106 -20.22 2.34 15.09
C ARG A 106 -18.91 2.46 14.34
N ALA A 107 -18.99 2.62 13.03
CA ALA A 107 -17.84 2.79 12.18
C ALA A 107 -17.98 4.05 11.33
N THR A 108 -16.84 4.71 11.11
CA THR A 108 -16.65 5.69 10.04
C THR A 108 -15.49 5.20 9.19
N LEU A 109 -15.78 4.91 7.92
CA LEU A 109 -14.82 4.39 6.94
C LEU A 109 -14.59 5.44 5.85
N PRO A 110 -13.36 5.98 5.71
CA PRO A 110 -12.99 6.75 4.53
C PRO A 110 -12.92 5.82 3.31
N VAL A 111 -13.48 6.26 2.19
CA VAL A 111 -13.57 5.48 0.95
C VAL A 111 -13.14 6.32 -0.23
N SER A 112 -12.09 5.91 -0.92
CA SER A 112 -11.73 6.46 -2.22
C SER A 112 -12.59 5.80 -3.28
N LEU A 113 -13.36 6.58 -4.04
CA LEU A 113 -14.28 6.08 -5.05
C LEU A 113 -14.16 6.89 -6.34
N SER A 114 -14.25 6.20 -7.48
CA SER A 114 -14.27 6.84 -8.80
C SER A 114 -15.26 8.02 -8.86
N LYS A 115 -14.82 9.14 -9.44
CA LYS A 115 -15.66 10.32 -9.67
C LYS A 115 -16.85 10.02 -10.59
N ASP A 116 -16.69 9.06 -11.50
CA ASP A 116 -17.73 8.64 -12.45
C ASP A 116 -18.84 7.81 -11.78
N LYS A 117 -18.53 7.15 -10.66
CA LYS A 117 -19.54 6.43 -9.88
C LYS A 117 -20.44 7.44 -9.19
N ARG A 118 -21.74 7.40 -9.51
CA ARG A 118 -22.75 8.20 -8.79
C ARG A 118 -22.99 7.58 -7.40
N THR A 119 -22.82 8.38 -6.35
CA THR A 119 -23.18 7.97 -4.99
C THR A 119 -24.41 8.73 -4.52
N GLY A 120 -25.38 8.00 -3.98
CA GLY A 120 -26.50 8.61 -3.26
C GLY A 120 -26.09 9.05 -1.85
N ARG A 121 -27.08 9.42 -1.04
CA ARG A 121 -26.88 9.67 0.41
C ARG A 121 -26.57 8.40 1.20
N TRP A 122 -26.73 7.23 0.58
CA TRP A 122 -26.65 5.93 1.22
C TRP A 122 -25.89 4.95 0.33
N TYR A 123 -25.14 4.07 0.95
CA TYR A 123 -24.49 2.91 0.35
C TYR A 123 -24.79 1.68 1.20
N THR A 124 -25.05 0.54 0.59
CA THR A 124 -25.30 -0.71 1.32
C THR A 124 -24.04 -1.57 1.31
N LEU A 125 -23.49 -1.85 2.49
CA LEU A 125 -22.41 -2.82 2.68
C LEU A 125 -23.02 -4.18 3.01
N HIS A 126 -22.52 -5.25 2.38
CA HIS A 126 -22.96 -6.63 2.57
C HIS A 126 -21.88 -7.39 3.32
N LEU A 127 -21.90 -7.30 4.65
CA LEU A 127 -20.81 -7.79 5.49
C LEU A 127 -21.10 -9.18 6.06
N PRO A 128 -20.12 -10.09 6.15
CA PRO A 128 -20.35 -11.40 6.78
C PRO A 128 -20.69 -11.22 8.26
N ARG A 129 -21.73 -11.91 8.74
CA ARG A 129 -22.15 -11.85 10.14
C ARG A 129 -21.18 -12.53 11.07
N ARG A 130 -20.52 -13.60 10.64
CA ARG A 130 -19.63 -14.42 11.48
C ARG A 130 -18.21 -14.37 10.93
N VAL A 131 -17.28 -13.88 11.74
CA VAL A 131 -15.91 -13.53 11.29
C VAL A 131 -14.79 -14.30 12.00
N ASP A 132 -15.13 -15.25 12.87
CA ASP A 132 -14.14 -16.22 13.35
C ASP A 132 -13.72 -17.19 12.21
N SER A 133 -12.63 -17.92 12.41
CA SER A 133 -12.07 -18.83 11.39
C SER A 133 -13.12 -19.81 10.84
N ALA A 134 -13.95 -20.41 11.71
CA ALA A 134 -15.01 -21.33 11.28
C ALA A 134 -16.11 -20.62 10.47
N GLY A 135 -16.48 -19.39 10.85
CA GLY A 135 -17.45 -18.58 10.12
C GLY A 135 -16.95 -18.17 8.74
N GLN A 136 -15.70 -17.70 8.64
CA GLN A 136 -15.11 -17.31 7.35
C GLN A 136 -14.97 -18.50 6.40
N GLU A 137 -14.53 -19.66 6.90
CA GLU A 137 -14.45 -20.89 6.09
C GLU A 137 -15.82 -21.32 5.57
N ALA A 138 -16.86 -21.28 6.42
CA ALA A 138 -18.22 -21.60 6.02
C ALA A 138 -18.78 -20.60 5.00
N PHE A 139 -18.52 -19.31 5.21
CA PHE A 139 -18.93 -18.23 4.30
C PHE A 139 -18.28 -18.40 2.93
N PHE A 140 -16.96 -18.60 2.90
CA PHE A 140 -16.20 -18.87 1.69
C PHE A 140 -16.77 -20.06 0.91
N ARG A 141 -16.90 -21.23 1.54
CA ARG A 141 -17.43 -22.44 0.88
C ARG A 141 -18.82 -22.27 0.30
N LYS A 142 -19.67 -21.45 0.93
CA LYS A 142 -21.04 -21.19 0.47
C LYS A 142 -21.07 -20.24 -0.71
N TYR A 143 -20.25 -19.19 -0.73
CA TYR A 143 -20.39 -18.06 -1.65
C TYR A 143 -19.30 -17.92 -2.71
N GLU A 144 -18.17 -18.64 -2.59
CA GLU A 144 -17.03 -18.51 -3.51
C GLU A 144 -17.43 -18.69 -4.99
N ARG A 145 -18.38 -19.57 -5.31
CA ARG A 145 -18.71 -19.83 -6.71
C ARG A 145 -19.50 -18.72 -7.38
N THR A 146 -20.18 -17.89 -6.61
CA THR A 146 -21.20 -16.95 -7.11
C THR A 146 -20.91 -15.51 -6.75
N CYS A 147 -20.25 -15.26 -5.62
CA CYS A 147 -20.00 -13.93 -5.08
C CYS A 147 -18.52 -13.53 -5.19
N THR A 148 -17.83 -13.99 -6.23
CA THR A 148 -16.38 -13.81 -6.42
C THR A 148 -16.10 -13.12 -7.74
N ASP A 149 -15.10 -12.26 -7.76
CA ASP A 149 -14.51 -11.69 -8.97
C ASP A 149 -14.24 -12.80 -10.03
N PRO A 150 -14.66 -12.65 -11.30
CA PRO A 150 -14.42 -13.66 -12.32
C PRO A 150 -12.93 -13.91 -12.60
N TRP A 151 -12.06 -12.97 -12.23
CA TRP A 151 -10.60 -13.05 -12.42
C TRP A 151 -9.84 -13.42 -11.14
N ALA A 152 -10.56 -13.88 -10.11
CA ALA A 152 -9.94 -14.39 -8.90
C ALA A 152 -9.03 -15.59 -9.20
N HIS A 153 -7.88 -15.60 -8.55
CA HIS A 153 -6.88 -16.66 -8.62
C HIS A 153 -6.35 -16.90 -7.21
N ASP A 154 -5.90 -18.14 -6.95
CA ASP A 154 -5.41 -18.59 -5.65
C ASP A 154 -6.37 -18.24 -4.49
N ASN A 155 -7.67 -18.35 -4.77
CA ASN A 155 -8.72 -17.95 -3.84
C ASN A 155 -8.93 -19.02 -2.78
N ASP A 156 -8.81 -18.62 -1.52
CA ASP A 156 -9.10 -19.42 -0.33
C ASP A 156 -9.85 -18.55 0.69
N ALA A 157 -10.28 -19.14 1.81
CA ALA A 157 -11.02 -18.40 2.83
C ALA A 157 -10.24 -17.21 3.41
N GLY A 158 -8.90 -17.27 3.44
CA GLY A 158 -8.03 -16.24 4.00
C GLY A 158 -7.85 -15.01 3.10
N ILE A 159 -8.06 -15.15 1.78
CA ILE A 159 -8.01 -14.04 0.81
C ILE A 159 -9.39 -13.69 0.24
N TYR A 160 -10.43 -14.49 0.51
CA TYR A 160 -11.73 -14.33 -0.14
C TYR A 160 -12.34 -12.92 -0.02
N TRP A 161 -12.12 -12.23 1.10
CA TRP A 161 -12.57 -10.86 1.32
C TRP A 161 -12.11 -9.88 0.23
N TYR A 162 -10.97 -10.13 -0.42
CA TYR A 162 -10.41 -9.32 -1.51
C TYR A 162 -11.18 -9.52 -2.82
N TYR A 163 -11.54 -10.77 -3.11
CA TYR A 163 -12.28 -11.14 -4.31
C TYR A 163 -13.80 -11.13 -4.15
N TYR A 164 -14.29 -10.84 -2.94
CA TYR A 164 -15.72 -10.79 -2.66
C TYR A 164 -16.43 -9.72 -3.51
N ARG A 165 -17.49 -10.11 -4.22
CA ARG A 165 -18.29 -9.25 -5.12
C ARG A 165 -19.79 -9.50 -4.90
N PRO A 166 -20.38 -8.94 -3.83
CA PRO A 166 -21.76 -9.24 -3.44
C PRO A 166 -22.81 -8.70 -4.41
N ALA A 167 -22.49 -7.65 -5.16
CA ALA A 167 -23.40 -7.03 -6.11
C ALA A 167 -23.42 -7.73 -7.49
N GLN A 168 -22.68 -8.83 -7.68
CA GLN A 168 -22.72 -9.56 -8.95
C GLN A 168 -24.11 -10.18 -9.17
N PRO A 169 -24.63 -10.19 -10.41
CA PRO A 169 -25.97 -10.72 -10.70
C PRO A 169 -26.21 -12.17 -10.27
N ARG A 170 -25.14 -12.99 -10.21
CA ARG A 170 -25.21 -14.40 -9.83
C ARG A 170 -25.06 -14.65 -8.33
N CYS A 171 -24.74 -13.60 -7.55
CA CYS A 171 -24.50 -13.70 -6.12
C CYS A 171 -25.82 -13.62 -5.35
N GLU A 172 -26.19 -14.71 -4.69
CA GLU A 172 -27.35 -14.80 -3.82
C GLU A 172 -26.89 -15.04 -2.39
N LEU A 173 -26.93 -14.00 -1.57
CA LEU A 173 -26.52 -14.05 -0.16
C LEU A 173 -27.70 -14.41 0.73
N ASP A 174 -27.50 -15.36 1.64
CA ASP A 174 -28.48 -15.69 2.67
C ASP A 174 -28.46 -14.62 3.76
N ALA A 175 -29.65 -14.12 4.12
CA ALA A 175 -29.81 -13.12 5.17
C ALA A 175 -29.32 -13.60 6.55
N ALA A 176 -29.23 -14.92 6.76
CA ALA A 176 -28.65 -15.50 7.96
C ALA A 176 -27.13 -15.35 8.05
N ASP A 177 -26.44 -15.20 6.92
CA ASP A 177 -24.97 -15.14 6.86
C ASP A 177 -24.44 -13.71 6.66
N VAL A 178 -25.28 -12.81 6.16
CA VAL A 178 -24.90 -11.43 5.80
C VAL A 178 -25.68 -10.39 6.59
N LEU A 179 -24.97 -9.32 6.97
CA LEU A 179 -25.52 -8.10 7.50
C LEU A 179 -25.53 -7.05 6.40
N ASP A 180 -26.74 -6.63 6.00
CA ASP A 180 -26.92 -5.48 5.13
C ASP A 180 -26.86 -4.20 5.97
N VAL A 181 -25.74 -3.51 5.86
CA VAL A 181 -25.48 -2.26 6.58
C VAL A 181 -25.71 -1.08 5.67
N ARG A 182 -26.65 -0.22 6.03
CA ARG A 182 -26.89 1.05 5.34
C ARG A 182 -25.97 2.15 5.89
N ALA A 183 -24.92 2.46 5.15
CA ALA A 183 -23.99 3.54 5.47
C ALA A 183 -24.45 4.89 4.92
N SER A 184 -24.40 5.93 5.74
CA SER A 184 -24.55 7.31 5.26
C SER A 184 -23.29 7.75 4.55
N VAL A 185 -23.45 8.32 3.35
CA VAL A 185 -22.31 8.76 2.52
C VAL A 185 -22.25 10.28 2.52
N LYS A 186 -21.06 10.81 2.77
CA LYS A 186 -20.73 12.24 2.62
C LYS A 186 -19.44 12.39 1.81
N VAL A 187 -19.31 13.50 1.09
CA VAL A 187 -18.01 13.89 0.54
C VAL A 187 -17.12 14.34 1.69
N SER A 188 -15.90 13.82 1.77
CA SER A 188 -14.95 14.21 2.81
C SER A 188 -14.50 15.66 2.60
N ALA A 189 -14.34 16.40 3.70
CA ALA A 189 -13.76 17.76 3.67
C ALA A 189 -12.26 17.75 3.34
N GLU A 190 -11.63 16.58 3.43
CA GLU A 190 -10.22 16.32 3.13
C GLU A 190 -9.92 16.39 1.62
N ASN A 191 -10.93 16.34 0.75
CA ASN A 191 -10.69 16.47 -0.69
C ASN A 191 -10.14 17.86 -1.00
N THR A 192 -8.99 17.91 -1.66
CA THR A 192 -8.35 19.15 -2.09
C THR A 192 -8.16 19.23 -3.59
N THR A 193 -7.89 20.45 -4.03
CA THR A 193 -7.51 20.80 -5.41
C THR A 193 -6.34 21.76 -5.35
N ASP A 194 -5.68 21.95 -6.49
CA ASP A 194 -4.66 23.01 -6.65
C ASP A 194 -3.42 22.88 -5.74
N LYS A 195 -3.14 21.66 -5.27
CA LYS A 195 -1.91 21.32 -4.54
C LYS A 195 -0.78 20.91 -5.48
N TYR A 196 0.44 21.20 -5.06
CA TYR A 196 1.68 20.94 -5.79
C TYR A 196 2.62 20.14 -4.91
N PRO A 197 3.51 19.30 -5.49
CA PRO A 197 4.74 18.90 -4.83
C PRO A 197 5.52 20.12 -4.30
N GLU A 198 6.27 19.96 -3.20
CA GLU A 198 7.24 20.96 -2.71
C GLU A 198 8.48 20.99 -3.62
N TYR A 199 8.31 21.49 -4.85
CA TYR A 199 9.35 21.54 -5.89
C TYR A 199 10.64 22.24 -5.42
N ASP A 200 10.52 23.27 -4.59
CA ASP A 200 11.64 23.98 -3.98
C ASP A 200 12.46 23.08 -3.04
N ARG A 201 11.81 22.17 -2.32
CA ARG A 201 12.47 21.19 -1.45
C ARG A 201 13.05 20.01 -2.21
N ILE A 202 12.39 19.56 -3.29
CA ILE A 202 12.91 18.51 -4.18
C ILE A 202 14.23 18.97 -4.82
N TRP A 203 14.34 20.24 -5.17
CA TRP A 203 15.48 20.79 -5.90
C TRP A 203 16.48 21.56 -5.02
N ASP A 204 16.39 21.44 -3.69
CA ASP A 204 17.17 22.22 -2.74
C ASP A 204 18.69 22.00 -2.86
N ASP A 205 19.10 20.78 -3.20
CA ASP A 205 20.48 20.37 -3.43
C ASP A 205 20.89 20.35 -4.92
N GLY A 206 19.98 20.76 -5.80
CA GLY A 206 20.18 20.81 -7.25
C GLY A 206 20.15 19.44 -7.95
N VAL A 207 19.70 18.38 -7.27
CA VAL A 207 19.57 17.03 -7.81
C VAL A 207 18.15 16.50 -7.59
N LEU A 208 17.52 15.98 -8.63
CA LEU A 208 16.36 15.10 -8.49
C LEU A 208 16.84 13.65 -8.39
N ASP A 209 16.79 13.05 -7.20
CA ASP A 209 17.21 11.68 -6.92
C ASP A 209 16.00 10.74 -6.77
N VAL A 210 15.92 9.75 -7.65
CA VAL A 210 14.76 8.86 -7.79
C VAL A 210 15.19 7.41 -7.57
N VAL A 211 14.45 6.69 -6.74
CA VAL A 211 14.60 5.25 -6.52
C VAL A 211 13.34 4.55 -7.00
N ALA A 212 13.42 3.87 -8.14
CA ALA A 212 12.32 3.08 -8.71
C ALA A 212 12.60 1.59 -8.48
N ILE A 213 11.74 0.92 -7.72
CA ILE A 213 11.83 -0.51 -7.41
C ILE A 213 10.77 -1.25 -8.23
N TYR A 214 11.17 -2.32 -8.89
CA TYR A 214 10.31 -3.19 -9.68
C TYR A 214 10.31 -4.59 -9.07
N GLY A 215 9.16 -5.00 -8.55
CA GLY A 215 8.91 -6.38 -8.15
C GLY A 215 8.53 -7.23 -9.37
N LYS A 216 9.01 -8.47 -9.42
CA LYS A 216 8.55 -9.46 -10.39
C LYS A 216 7.08 -9.82 -10.13
N VAL A 217 6.40 -10.29 -11.17
CA VAL A 217 5.06 -10.88 -11.03
C VAL A 217 5.19 -12.26 -10.41
N GLU A 218 6.09 -13.07 -10.96
CA GLU A 218 6.39 -14.41 -10.48
C GLU A 218 7.75 -14.46 -9.78
N ASP A 219 7.77 -14.91 -8.52
CA ASP A 219 9.00 -15.16 -7.77
C ASP A 219 9.89 -16.16 -8.55
N GLY A 220 11.19 -15.89 -8.62
CA GLY A 220 12.13 -16.71 -9.39
C GLY A 220 12.04 -16.57 -10.92
N ALA A 221 11.17 -15.74 -11.47
CA ALA A 221 11.14 -15.50 -12.92
C ALA A 221 12.47 -14.95 -13.44
N THR A 222 12.85 -15.35 -14.65
CA THR A 222 14.17 -15.07 -15.24
C THR A 222 14.13 -14.38 -16.59
N THR A 223 12.95 -14.14 -17.16
CA THR A 223 12.80 -13.60 -18.53
C THR A 223 11.90 -12.37 -18.58
N HIS A 224 12.05 -11.55 -19.62
CA HIS A 224 11.20 -10.37 -19.86
C HIS A 224 9.73 -10.68 -20.18
N ALA A 225 9.32 -11.96 -20.21
CA ALA A 225 7.90 -12.30 -20.19
C ALA A 225 7.24 -11.91 -18.85
N ASP A 226 8.02 -11.91 -17.77
CA ASP A 226 7.62 -11.33 -16.50
C ASP A 226 7.56 -9.80 -16.62
N ARG A 227 6.41 -9.24 -16.23
CA ARG A 227 6.14 -7.82 -16.42
C ARG A 227 6.91 -6.90 -15.47
N GLY A 228 7.39 -7.39 -14.33
CA GLY A 228 8.32 -6.67 -13.46
C GLY A 228 9.71 -6.53 -14.09
N ILE A 229 10.24 -7.63 -14.65
CA ILE A 229 11.51 -7.62 -15.40
C ILE A 229 11.42 -6.70 -16.61
N TRP A 230 10.32 -6.79 -17.38
CA TRP A 230 10.07 -5.89 -18.50
C TRP A 230 9.98 -4.42 -18.06
N SER A 231 9.27 -4.13 -16.97
CA SER A 231 9.08 -2.75 -16.49
C SER A 231 10.39 -2.08 -16.08
N HIS A 232 11.27 -2.81 -15.39
CA HIS A 232 12.63 -2.36 -15.08
C HIS A 232 13.41 -1.99 -16.35
N ALA A 233 13.43 -2.91 -17.33
CA ALA A 233 14.12 -2.68 -18.60
C ALA A 233 13.55 -1.47 -19.36
N HIS A 234 12.22 -1.37 -19.41
CA HIS A 234 11.48 -0.32 -20.12
C HIS A 234 11.74 1.06 -19.52
N PHE A 235 11.72 1.17 -18.19
CA PHE A 235 12.06 2.41 -17.48
C PHE A 235 13.50 2.83 -17.77
N VAL A 236 14.48 1.94 -17.56
CA VAL A 236 15.90 2.23 -17.77
C VAL A 236 16.16 2.69 -19.21
N ASN A 237 15.65 1.95 -20.19
CA ASN A 237 15.88 2.25 -21.60
C ASN A 237 15.19 3.54 -22.06
N THR A 238 14.00 3.83 -21.53
CA THR A 238 13.27 5.05 -21.88
C THR A 238 13.93 6.27 -21.26
N MET A 239 14.24 6.24 -19.97
CA MET A 239 14.89 7.37 -19.32
C MET A 239 16.30 7.61 -19.84
N LYS A 240 17.08 6.56 -20.17
CA LYS A 240 18.39 6.71 -20.83
C LYS A 240 18.30 7.41 -22.19
N ARG A 241 17.21 7.19 -22.94
CA ARG A 241 16.99 7.81 -24.26
C ARG A 241 16.52 9.27 -24.15
N GLU A 242 15.72 9.58 -23.13
CA GLU A 242 15.13 10.91 -22.95
C GLU A 242 16.07 11.90 -22.28
N LEU A 243 16.91 11.42 -21.35
CA LEU A 243 17.84 12.27 -20.61
C LEU A 243 19.10 12.59 -21.45
N PRO A 244 19.63 13.82 -21.36
CA PRO A 244 20.87 14.19 -22.04
C PRO A 244 22.11 13.65 -21.31
N ASN A 245 23.18 13.35 -22.05
CA ASN A 245 24.52 13.06 -21.50
C ASN A 245 24.55 11.98 -20.38
N VAL A 246 23.70 10.96 -20.51
CA VAL A 246 23.51 9.95 -19.45
C VAL A 246 24.77 9.11 -19.23
N LYS A 247 25.22 9.08 -17.99
CA LYS A 247 26.16 8.07 -17.48
C LYS A 247 25.37 6.95 -16.81
N THR A 248 25.82 5.72 -16.99
CA THR A 248 25.16 4.56 -16.40
C THR A 248 26.10 3.80 -15.47
N THR A 249 25.55 3.29 -14.39
CA THR A 249 26.19 2.30 -13.52
C THR A 249 25.30 1.07 -13.49
N PRO A 250 25.74 -0.09 -14.01
CA PRO A 250 27.04 -0.32 -14.65
C PRO A 250 27.22 0.44 -15.98
N GLU A 251 28.48 0.67 -16.37
CA GLU A 251 28.84 1.44 -17.58
C GLU A 251 28.37 0.75 -18.87
N VAL A 252 28.44 -0.58 -18.90
CA VAL A 252 27.93 -1.40 -20.00
C VAL A 252 26.59 -1.99 -19.61
N LEU A 253 25.53 -1.55 -20.30
CA LEU A 253 24.18 -2.09 -20.13
C LEU A 253 23.80 -2.98 -21.33
N PRO A 254 23.16 -4.14 -21.09
CA PRO A 254 22.52 -4.87 -22.17
C PRO A 254 21.36 -4.04 -22.76
N ALA A 255 20.93 -4.39 -23.97
CA ALA A 255 19.79 -3.72 -24.61
C ALA A 255 18.49 -3.85 -23.79
N MET A 256 18.36 -4.90 -23.00
CA MET A 256 17.24 -5.13 -22.09
C MET A 256 17.79 -5.57 -20.73
N PRO A 257 18.05 -4.63 -19.80
CA PRO A 257 18.43 -4.95 -18.42
C PRO A 257 17.39 -5.87 -17.76
N GLY A 258 17.82 -6.73 -16.87
CA GLY A 258 16.96 -7.75 -16.26
C GLY A 258 17.65 -8.38 -15.05
N ILE A 259 17.48 -9.67 -14.83
CA ILE A 259 18.02 -10.34 -13.64
C ILE A 259 19.55 -10.31 -13.52
N GLU A 260 20.27 -10.25 -14.65
CA GLU A 260 21.74 -10.11 -14.70
C GLU A 260 22.21 -8.66 -14.50
N THR A 261 21.27 -7.70 -14.52
CA THR A 261 21.54 -6.28 -14.29
C THR A 261 20.39 -5.65 -13.50
N PRO A 262 20.17 -6.10 -12.25
CA PRO A 262 19.00 -5.73 -11.46
C PRO A 262 19.12 -4.36 -10.81
N ASP A 263 20.33 -3.81 -10.69
CA ASP A 263 20.59 -2.45 -10.19
C ASP A 263 21.19 -1.63 -11.32
N VAL A 264 20.48 -0.58 -11.73
CA VAL A 264 20.95 0.37 -12.73
C VAL A 264 20.76 1.79 -12.23
N THR A 265 21.84 2.55 -12.14
CA THR A 265 21.80 3.99 -11.90
C THR A 265 22.04 4.75 -13.21
N LEU A 266 21.22 5.75 -13.49
CA LEU A 266 21.38 6.72 -14.56
C LEU A 266 21.67 8.09 -13.94
N GLU A 267 22.73 8.76 -14.38
CA GLU A 267 23.06 10.12 -13.97
C GLU A 267 23.11 11.03 -15.19
N SER A 268 22.41 12.15 -15.13
CA SER A 268 22.31 13.14 -16.20
C SER A 268 22.48 14.55 -15.65
N THR A 269 23.11 15.42 -16.42
CA THR A 269 23.15 16.87 -16.17
C THR A 269 22.29 17.58 -17.21
N LEU A 270 21.30 18.32 -16.72
CA LEU A 270 20.40 19.13 -17.53
C LEU A 270 21.11 20.37 -18.10
N PRO A 271 20.56 21.03 -19.14
CA PRO A 271 21.18 22.21 -19.76
C PRO A 271 21.45 23.37 -18.80
N ASP A 272 20.67 23.49 -17.72
CA ASP A 272 20.81 24.52 -16.69
C ASP A 272 21.76 24.14 -15.55
N GLY A 273 22.43 22.98 -15.64
CA GLY A 273 23.40 22.50 -14.67
C GLY A 273 22.82 21.66 -13.53
N ARG A 274 21.49 21.60 -13.39
CA ARG A 274 20.83 20.69 -12.45
C ARG A 274 21.06 19.24 -12.84
N LYS A 275 20.94 18.33 -11.87
CA LYS A 275 21.20 16.91 -12.09
C LYS A 275 19.95 16.07 -11.87
N ILE A 276 19.88 14.95 -12.59
CA ILE A 276 18.91 13.90 -12.36
C ILE A 276 19.69 12.61 -12.09
N ARG A 277 19.40 11.95 -10.97
CA ARG A 277 19.88 10.60 -10.65
C ARG A 277 18.68 9.67 -10.55
N LEU A 278 18.66 8.62 -11.37
CA LEU A 278 17.61 7.61 -11.35
C LEU A 278 18.21 6.25 -11.06
N THR A 279 17.85 5.64 -9.94
CA THR A 279 18.23 4.27 -9.62
C THR A 279 17.04 3.34 -9.81
N SER A 280 17.20 2.33 -10.66
CA SER A 280 16.21 1.28 -10.91
C SER A 280 16.68 -0.02 -10.25
N LEU A 281 15.86 -0.59 -9.38
CA LEU A 281 16.12 -1.84 -8.66
C LEU A 281 15.10 -2.91 -9.06
N LEU A 282 15.54 -4.08 -9.48
CA LEU A 282 14.73 -5.24 -9.78
C LEU A 282 14.86 -6.27 -8.65
N VAL A 283 13.74 -6.72 -8.11
CA VAL A 283 13.66 -7.73 -7.05
C VAL A 283 12.54 -8.72 -7.34
N ASP A 284 12.62 -9.94 -6.81
CA ASP A 284 11.48 -10.88 -6.85
C ASP A 284 10.27 -10.25 -6.17
N ASN A 285 10.44 -9.92 -4.90
CA ASN A 285 9.57 -9.02 -4.16
C ASN A 285 10.34 -8.39 -2.99
N VAL A 286 9.84 -7.29 -2.44
CA VAL A 286 10.53 -6.54 -1.38
C VAL A 286 10.73 -7.33 -0.09
N ARG A 287 9.88 -8.33 0.22
CA ARG A 287 10.05 -9.19 1.40
C ARG A 287 11.12 -10.25 1.22
N GLN A 288 11.41 -10.62 -0.03
CA GLN A 288 12.37 -11.67 -0.39
C GLN A 288 13.63 -11.13 -1.07
N GLY A 289 13.78 -9.80 -1.19
CA GLY A 289 14.93 -9.18 -1.85
C GLY A 289 16.29 -9.47 -1.18
N GLY A 290 16.26 -9.90 0.09
CA GLY A 290 17.43 -10.31 0.85
C GLY A 290 18.37 -9.15 1.21
N ALA A 291 19.44 -9.49 1.94
CA ALA A 291 20.32 -8.49 2.55
C ALA A 291 21.02 -7.55 1.56
N ALA A 292 21.23 -7.96 0.30
CA ALA A 292 21.84 -7.11 -0.71
C ALA A 292 20.89 -5.98 -1.14
N PHE A 293 19.64 -6.31 -1.44
CA PHE A 293 18.61 -5.33 -1.75
C PHE A 293 18.35 -4.41 -0.56
N GLU A 294 18.19 -4.96 0.64
CA GLU A 294 17.93 -4.16 1.85
C GLU A 294 19.03 -3.13 2.10
N ARG A 295 20.31 -3.54 2.01
CA ARG A 295 21.45 -2.60 2.14
C ARG A 295 21.41 -1.52 1.07
N ARG A 296 21.16 -1.91 -0.18
CA ARG A 296 21.15 -0.98 -1.31
C ARG A 296 20.01 0.03 -1.19
N TYR A 297 18.80 -0.43 -0.89
CA TYR A 297 17.67 0.46 -0.65
C TYR A 297 17.90 1.37 0.57
N THR A 298 18.52 0.86 1.64
CA THR A 298 18.89 1.66 2.81
C THR A 298 19.89 2.77 2.47
N GLU A 299 20.89 2.49 1.63
CA GLU A 299 21.85 3.47 1.14
C GLU A 299 21.19 4.61 0.34
N LEU A 300 20.18 4.27 -0.47
CA LEU A 300 19.54 5.21 -1.40
C LEU A 300 18.40 6.01 -0.75
N SER A 301 17.55 5.33 0.03
CA SER A 301 16.28 5.88 0.55
C SER A 301 16.43 7.16 1.36
N GLY A 302 17.56 7.37 2.04
CA GLY A 302 17.78 8.58 2.84
C GLY A 302 18.01 9.85 2.03
N ASN A 303 18.38 9.74 0.75
CA ASN A 303 18.65 10.87 -0.14
C ASN A 303 17.60 11.06 -1.24
N ALA A 304 16.80 10.04 -1.52
CA ALA A 304 15.83 10.07 -2.60
C ALA A 304 14.76 11.16 -2.38
N ASP A 305 14.43 11.92 -3.41
CA ASP A 305 13.27 12.82 -3.46
C ASP A 305 12.00 12.07 -3.84
N LEU A 306 12.15 11.01 -4.65
CA LEU A 306 11.06 10.16 -5.09
C LEU A 306 11.44 8.69 -4.90
N ILE A 307 10.63 7.96 -4.15
CA ILE A 307 10.71 6.51 -4.02
C ILE A 307 9.45 5.90 -4.63
N VAL A 308 9.59 5.02 -5.61
CA VAL A 308 8.46 4.34 -6.23
C VAL A 308 8.61 2.84 -6.11
N TYR A 309 7.59 2.17 -5.59
CA TYR A 309 7.47 0.72 -5.66
C TYR A 309 6.46 0.30 -6.72
N ASN A 310 6.93 -0.36 -7.77
CA ASN A 310 6.15 -0.91 -8.85
C ASN A 310 6.06 -2.43 -8.68
N GLY A 311 4.93 -2.95 -8.20
CA GLY A 311 4.77 -4.40 -8.04
C GLY A 311 3.54 -4.81 -7.23
N HIS A 312 3.49 -6.09 -6.86
CA HIS A 312 2.39 -6.61 -6.06
C HIS A 312 2.38 -5.97 -4.67
N ALA A 313 1.24 -5.41 -4.25
CA ALA A 313 1.09 -4.91 -2.89
C ALA A 313 1.16 -6.05 -1.84
N GLY A 314 0.87 -7.28 -2.25
CA GLY A 314 0.87 -8.47 -1.38
C GLY A 314 -0.14 -8.35 -0.25
N LEU A 315 -1.35 -7.83 -0.54
CA LEU A 315 -2.36 -7.50 0.48
C LEU A 315 -1.79 -6.58 1.59
N GLY A 316 -0.89 -5.69 1.17
CA GLY A 316 -0.15 -4.77 2.02
C GLY A 316 1.14 -5.30 2.64
N SER A 317 1.46 -6.59 2.53
CA SER A 317 2.69 -7.14 3.12
C SER A 317 3.95 -6.53 2.51
N ASN A 318 3.94 -6.29 1.19
CA ASN A 318 5.08 -5.69 0.49
C ASN A 318 5.15 -4.18 0.77
N VAL A 319 4.00 -3.50 0.77
CA VAL A 319 3.89 -2.08 1.15
C VAL A 319 4.49 -1.84 2.54
N ARG A 320 4.05 -2.60 3.55
CA ARG A 320 4.55 -2.49 4.92
C ARG A 320 6.01 -2.88 5.06
N ALA A 321 6.45 -3.92 4.34
CA ALA A 321 7.86 -4.32 4.38
C ALA A 321 8.76 -3.21 3.84
N LEU A 322 8.41 -2.58 2.72
CA LEU A 322 9.17 -1.48 2.16
C LEU A 322 9.11 -0.23 3.04
N ALA A 323 7.92 0.10 3.57
CA ALA A 323 7.72 1.22 4.50
C ALA A 323 8.60 1.12 5.76
N ARG A 324 8.81 -0.11 6.25
CA ARG A 324 9.68 -0.42 7.40
C ARG A 324 11.15 -0.54 7.03
N MET A 325 11.44 -0.59 5.73
CA MET A 325 12.80 -0.65 5.20
C MET A 325 13.27 0.78 4.91
N GLY A 326 14.59 0.95 4.86
CA GLY A 326 15.21 2.23 4.53
C GLY A 326 15.69 3.00 5.76
N GLN A 327 16.46 4.05 5.50
CA GLN A 327 16.95 4.96 6.53
C GLN A 327 16.70 6.40 6.09
N PHE A 328 15.70 7.00 6.71
CA PHE A 328 15.24 8.33 6.41
C PHE A 328 16.08 9.40 7.10
N LYS A 329 16.21 10.57 6.46
CA LYS A 329 16.94 11.73 6.99
C LYS A 329 15.99 12.80 7.49
N ARG A 330 16.36 13.43 8.61
CA ARG A 330 15.63 14.57 9.18
C ARG A 330 15.54 15.69 8.14
N GLY A 331 14.35 16.25 7.98
CA GLY A 331 14.06 17.38 7.09
C GLY A 331 14.10 17.08 5.59
N LYS A 332 14.52 15.87 5.15
CA LYS A 332 14.55 15.55 3.71
C LYS A 332 13.12 15.33 3.23
N TYR A 333 12.59 16.19 2.38
CA TYR A 333 11.27 16.00 1.78
C TYR A 333 11.30 14.83 0.77
N GLN A 334 10.28 13.97 0.78
CA GLN A 334 10.23 12.79 -0.08
C GLN A 334 8.79 12.46 -0.53
N ILE A 335 8.63 12.12 -1.79
CA ILE A 335 7.39 11.54 -2.32
C ILE A 335 7.56 10.03 -2.35
N ILE A 336 6.62 9.29 -1.77
CA ILE A 336 6.62 7.83 -1.78
C ILE A 336 5.41 7.33 -2.58
N TYR A 337 5.64 6.73 -3.75
CA TYR A 337 4.57 6.14 -4.55
C TYR A 337 4.53 4.61 -4.38
N MET A 338 3.50 4.13 -3.69
CA MET A 338 3.18 2.71 -3.58
C MET A 338 2.33 2.27 -4.78
N ASN A 339 3.00 2.00 -5.90
CA ASN A 339 2.38 1.67 -7.18
C ASN A 339 2.09 0.16 -7.31
N GLY A 340 1.12 -0.31 -6.53
CA GLY A 340 0.60 -1.69 -6.58
C GLY A 340 -0.92 -1.73 -6.43
N CYS A 341 -1.51 -2.92 -6.37
CA CYS A 341 -2.96 -3.06 -6.19
C CYS A 341 -3.42 -2.54 -4.82
N ASP A 342 -4.49 -1.73 -4.81
CA ASP A 342 -5.23 -1.32 -3.61
C ASP A 342 -4.36 -0.74 -2.49
N THR A 343 -3.24 -0.11 -2.82
CA THR A 343 -2.29 0.37 -1.81
C THR A 343 -2.89 1.42 -0.89
N PHE A 344 -3.93 2.14 -1.30
CA PHE A 344 -4.69 3.05 -0.44
C PHE A 344 -5.36 2.34 0.76
N ALA A 345 -5.67 1.04 0.63
CA ALA A 345 -6.22 0.24 1.72
C ALA A 345 -5.14 -0.33 2.66
N TYR A 346 -3.87 -0.27 2.25
CA TYR A 346 -2.78 -1.05 2.84
C TYR A 346 -1.64 -0.23 3.42
N VAL A 347 -1.45 1.00 2.95
CA VAL A 347 -0.56 1.95 3.60
C VAL A 347 -1.07 2.17 5.02
N ASP A 348 -0.20 1.94 5.99
CA ASP A 348 -0.46 2.19 7.40
C ASP A 348 0.28 3.46 7.83
N GLY A 349 -0.03 3.94 9.03
CA GLY A 349 0.62 5.13 9.60
C GLY A 349 2.11 4.95 9.94
N TYR A 350 2.73 3.80 9.63
CA TYR A 350 4.12 3.52 10.05
C TYR A 350 5.12 4.52 9.47
N LEU A 351 4.97 4.87 8.19
CA LEU A 351 5.85 5.84 7.55
C LEU A 351 5.73 7.18 8.27
N ALA A 352 4.52 7.74 8.34
CA ALA A 352 4.26 9.01 9.01
C ALA A 352 4.76 9.00 10.47
N GLU A 353 4.46 7.96 11.25
CA GLU A 353 4.97 7.85 12.63
C GLU A 353 6.51 7.85 12.69
N SER A 354 7.17 7.11 11.78
CA SER A 354 8.64 7.08 11.70
C SER A 354 9.21 8.44 11.31
N ARG A 355 8.54 9.18 10.43
CA ARG A 355 8.89 10.54 10.04
C ARG A 355 8.69 11.53 11.19
N GLY A 356 7.61 11.42 11.95
CA GLY A 356 7.34 12.29 13.08
C GLY A 356 8.32 12.10 14.24
N ARG A 357 8.75 10.86 14.51
CA ARG A 357 9.84 10.60 15.47
C ARG A 357 11.17 11.23 15.05
N LEU A 358 11.41 11.35 13.74
CA LEU A 358 12.64 11.91 13.19
C LEU A 358 12.64 13.45 13.20
N ASN A 359 11.46 14.06 13.03
CA ASN A 359 11.25 15.49 12.84
C ASN A 359 10.38 16.08 13.97
N PRO A 360 10.98 16.67 15.03
CA PRO A 360 10.23 17.22 16.16
C PRO A 360 9.25 18.35 15.81
N ASP A 361 9.44 19.01 14.66
CA ASP A 361 8.59 20.08 14.14
C ASP A 361 7.44 19.56 13.25
N ASP A 362 7.30 18.24 13.13
CA ASP A 362 6.32 17.53 12.29
C ASP A 362 5.77 16.31 13.06
N PRO A 363 4.97 16.51 14.13
CA PRO A 363 4.49 15.41 14.96
C PRO A 363 3.54 14.45 14.22
N THR A 364 2.90 14.88 13.13
CA THR A 364 2.05 14.04 12.27
C THR A 364 2.87 13.22 11.28
N GLY A 365 4.07 13.68 10.93
CA GLY A 365 5.02 12.97 10.08
C GLY A 365 4.83 13.16 8.58
N THR A 366 4.03 14.15 8.20
CA THR A 366 3.58 14.40 6.83
C THR A 366 4.27 15.60 6.19
N LYS A 367 4.82 16.53 6.99
CA LYS A 367 5.48 17.76 6.50
C LYS A 367 6.63 17.56 5.53
N TYR A 368 7.29 16.43 5.65
CA TYR A 368 8.44 16.06 4.83
C TYR A 368 8.16 14.82 4.00
N MET A 369 6.89 14.44 3.82
CA MET A 369 6.53 13.23 3.12
C MET A 369 5.09 13.27 2.60
N GLU A 370 4.92 13.07 1.29
CA GLU A 370 3.62 12.66 0.76
C GLU A 370 3.66 11.22 0.25
N ILE A 371 2.49 10.61 0.24
CA ILE A 371 2.30 9.26 -0.23
C ILE A 371 1.34 9.29 -1.41
N ILE A 372 1.78 8.72 -2.53
CA ILE A 372 0.90 8.40 -3.65
C ILE A 372 0.50 6.94 -3.52
N THR A 373 -0.79 6.67 -3.66
CA THR A 373 -1.34 5.31 -3.59
C THR A 373 -2.34 5.07 -4.72
N ASN A 374 -2.63 3.79 -4.99
CA ASN A 374 -3.66 3.37 -5.92
C ASN A 374 -4.89 2.93 -5.14
N SER A 375 -6.06 3.41 -5.55
CA SER A 375 -7.35 3.01 -4.96
C SER A 375 -7.94 1.77 -5.61
N MET A 376 -7.34 1.30 -6.71
CA MET A 376 -7.73 0.11 -7.47
C MET A 376 -6.47 -0.58 -8.02
N PRO A 377 -6.54 -1.86 -8.40
CA PRO A 377 -5.49 -2.52 -9.18
C PRO A 377 -5.16 -1.75 -10.47
N PRO A 378 -3.95 -1.18 -10.61
CA PRO A 378 -3.53 -0.58 -11.88
C PRO A 378 -3.21 -1.66 -12.93
N ASN A 379 -3.29 -1.29 -14.20
CA ASN A 379 -2.73 -2.10 -15.28
C ASN A 379 -1.21 -2.23 -15.10
N TRP A 380 -0.68 -3.45 -15.13
CA TRP A 380 0.74 -3.69 -14.86
C TRP A 380 1.67 -2.96 -15.85
N ASP A 381 1.28 -2.90 -17.13
CA ASP A 381 2.07 -2.22 -18.16
C ASP A 381 2.13 -0.70 -17.95
N SER A 382 1.24 -0.15 -17.11
CA SER A 382 1.24 1.27 -16.76
C SER A 382 2.20 1.63 -15.64
N LEU A 383 2.64 0.67 -14.81
CA LEU A 383 3.47 0.94 -13.63
C LEU A 383 4.74 1.75 -13.95
N PRO A 384 5.61 1.32 -14.88
CA PRO A 384 6.79 2.12 -15.25
C PRO A 384 6.40 3.44 -15.93
N ASN A 385 5.27 3.48 -16.65
CA ASN A 385 4.83 4.70 -17.34
C ASN A 385 4.39 5.78 -16.35
N ASN A 386 3.63 5.44 -15.31
CA ASN A 386 3.25 6.36 -14.23
C ASN A 386 4.49 6.87 -13.49
N THR A 387 5.47 5.99 -13.23
CA THR A 387 6.76 6.37 -12.65
C THR A 387 7.47 7.42 -13.53
N MET A 388 7.55 7.19 -14.85
CA MET A 388 8.18 8.15 -15.76
C MET A 388 7.40 9.47 -15.86
N VAL A 389 6.06 9.45 -15.74
CA VAL A 389 5.27 10.69 -15.66
C VAL A 389 5.68 11.51 -14.44
N LEU A 390 5.83 10.91 -13.26
CA LEU A 390 6.32 11.62 -12.06
C LEU A 390 7.70 12.22 -12.31
N VAL A 391 8.66 11.42 -12.77
CA VAL A 391 10.03 11.91 -13.04
C VAL A 391 10.01 13.10 -14.01
N ARG A 392 9.27 13.00 -15.12
CA ARG A 392 9.15 14.09 -16.10
C ARG A 392 8.47 15.32 -15.54
N SER A 393 7.52 15.17 -14.63
CA SER A 393 6.78 16.31 -14.05
C SER A 393 7.61 17.01 -12.98
N LEU A 394 8.29 16.25 -12.12
CA LEU A 394 9.21 16.77 -11.10
C LEU A 394 10.46 17.42 -11.72
N ALA A 395 10.86 16.99 -12.92
CA ALA A 395 11.94 17.62 -13.68
C ALA A 395 11.66 19.05 -14.14
N LYS A 396 10.39 19.49 -14.19
CA LYS A 396 9.98 20.79 -14.78
C LYS A 396 9.80 21.88 -13.72
N LEU A 397 10.89 22.43 -13.19
CA LEU A 397 10.80 23.54 -12.21
C LEU A 397 10.31 24.86 -12.82
N ASP A 398 10.53 25.10 -14.13
CA ASP A 398 10.09 26.33 -14.81
C ASP A 398 8.60 26.30 -15.20
N ALA A 399 7.99 25.11 -15.10
CA ALA A 399 6.58 24.88 -15.38
C ALA A 399 6.05 23.81 -14.43
N PRO A 400 6.05 24.09 -13.11
CA PRO A 400 5.65 23.11 -12.09
C PRO A 400 4.19 22.73 -12.27
N GLU A 401 3.89 21.46 -12.07
CA GLU A 401 2.57 20.88 -12.31
C GLU A 401 1.87 20.57 -10.99
N LYS A 402 0.55 20.78 -10.93
CA LYS A 402 -0.27 20.38 -9.79
C LYS A 402 -0.36 18.87 -9.71
N TYR A 403 -0.61 18.32 -8.52
CA TYR A 403 -0.87 16.89 -8.37
C TYR A 403 -2.01 16.39 -9.27
N GLN A 404 -3.09 17.14 -9.41
CA GLN A 404 -4.20 16.74 -10.30
C GLN A 404 -3.76 16.63 -11.77
N ASP A 405 -2.87 17.51 -12.23
CA ASP A 405 -2.38 17.50 -13.61
C ASP A 405 -1.39 16.34 -13.84
N ILE A 406 -0.57 16.05 -12.84
CA ILE A 406 0.36 14.90 -12.85
C ILE A 406 -0.42 13.59 -12.86
N LEU A 407 -1.33 13.41 -11.90
CA LEU A 407 -2.17 12.21 -11.78
C LEU A 407 -3.11 12.05 -12.98
N GLY A 408 -3.57 13.14 -13.59
CA GLY A 408 -4.38 13.10 -14.82
C GLY A 408 -3.65 12.54 -16.05
N LYS A 409 -2.32 12.45 -16.00
CA LYS A 409 -1.48 11.84 -17.05
C LYS A 409 -1.18 10.37 -16.82
N PHE A 410 -1.55 9.82 -15.66
CA PHE A 410 -1.35 8.41 -15.37
C PHE A 410 -2.32 7.55 -16.19
N ASP A 411 -2.06 6.25 -16.24
CA ASP A 411 -3.12 5.30 -16.54
C ASP A 411 -4.19 5.35 -15.44
N GLN A 412 -5.45 5.47 -15.87
CA GLN A 412 -6.58 5.77 -14.98
C GLN A 412 -7.21 4.53 -14.35
N SER A 413 -6.65 3.32 -14.54
CA SER A 413 -7.13 2.11 -13.89
C SER A 413 -6.80 2.05 -12.39
N GLY A 414 -5.73 2.74 -11.95
CA GLY A 414 -5.27 2.69 -10.56
C GLY A 414 -5.96 3.69 -9.62
N PHE A 415 -6.71 4.67 -10.15
CA PHE A 415 -7.46 5.66 -9.36
C PHE A 415 -6.59 6.30 -8.27
N GLN A 416 -5.50 6.93 -8.69
CA GLN A 416 -4.42 7.34 -7.81
C GLN A 416 -4.79 8.55 -6.97
N ALA A 417 -4.27 8.60 -5.75
CA ALA A 417 -4.45 9.70 -4.83
C ALA A 417 -3.15 10.03 -4.11
N VAL A 418 -3.01 11.31 -3.74
CA VAL A 418 -1.96 11.83 -2.88
C VAL A 418 -2.55 12.10 -1.50
N THR A 419 -1.82 11.75 -0.45
CA THR A 419 -2.09 12.11 0.95
C THR A 419 -0.82 12.63 1.62
N GLY A 420 -0.96 13.41 2.69
CA GLY A 420 0.17 14.06 3.39
C GLY A 420 0.60 15.40 2.79
N GLU A 421 -0.26 16.04 1.97
CA GLU A 421 0.01 17.32 1.29
C GLU A 421 -0.62 18.54 2.01
N GLU A 422 -1.18 18.32 3.20
CA GLU A 422 -1.90 19.34 3.99
C GLU A 422 -1.08 20.60 4.28
N ASP A 423 0.22 20.44 4.44
CA ASP A 423 1.14 21.52 4.78
C ASP A 423 2.08 21.94 3.66
N ASN A 424 1.79 21.51 2.42
CA ASN A 424 2.53 21.98 1.25
C ASN A 424 2.39 23.48 1.04
N THR A 425 3.53 24.15 1.01
CA THR A 425 3.63 25.60 0.95
C THR A 425 3.99 26.14 -0.44
N PHE A 426 4.59 25.32 -1.31
CA PHE A 426 5.07 25.71 -2.63
C PHE A 426 3.94 26.24 -3.51
N ARG A 427 4.18 27.40 -4.11
CA ARG A 427 3.35 28.02 -5.15
C ARG A 427 4.29 28.57 -6.23
N PRO A 428 4.00 28.37 -7.54
CA PRO A 428 4.87 28.79 -8.63
C PRO A 428 5.11 30.30 -8.74
#